data_AF-A0A650CFY4-F1
#
_entry.id   AF-A0A650CFY4-F1
#
_cell.length_a   1.000
_cell.length_b   1.000
_cell.length_c   1.000
_cell.angle_alpha   90.00
_cell.angle_beta   90.00
_cell.angle_gamma   90.00
#
_symmetry.space_group_name_H-M   'P 1'
#
loop_
_entity.id
_entity.type
_entity.pdbx_description
1 polymer ?
#
loop_
_entity_poly.entity_id
_entity_poly.type
_entity_poly.pdbx_seq_one_letter_code
_entity_poly.pdbx_strand_id
1 'polypeptide(L)'
;MKLATPCEEAFRIEVPILRMAIAKRLVERGVPVVKASKISGISATTYEKNIKEKREEIEKLLKDEEIRDMIDALVGRILANQTIESTSFCILCARARKLFNLKPCPLY
;
A
#
# COMPACT_ATOMS: atom_id res chain seq x y z
N MET A 1 -7.40 22.07 16.59
CA MET A 1 -8.05 20.79 16.24
C MET A 1 -8.39 20.82 14.76
N LYS A 2 -7.97 19.83 13.96
CA LYS A 2 -8.27 19.79 12.53
C LYS A 2 -9.42 18.82 12.31
N LEU A 3 -10.49 19.25 11.65
CA LEU A 3 -11.57 18.36 11.24
C LEU A 3 -11.00 17.45 10.13
N ALA A 4 -10.83 16.16 10.43
CA ALA A 4 -10.33 15.17 9.49
C ALA A 4 -11.10 13.86 9.71
N THR A 5 -11.49 13.23 8.60
CA THR A 5 -12.10 11.90 8.63
C THR A 5 -11.02 10.84 8.86
N PRO A 6 -11.37 9.65 9.39
CA PRO A 6 -10.42 8.55 9.54
C PRO A 6 -9.75 8.14 8.22
N CYS A 7 -10.47 8.25 7.10
CA CYS A 7 -9.92 7.96 5.77
C CYS A 7 -8.90 9.01 5.32
N GLU A 8 -9.10 10.29 5.61
CA GLU A 8 -8.11 11.33 5.33
C GLU A 8 -6.84 11.18 6.18
N GLU A 9 -6.99 10.74 7.42
CA GLU A 9 -5.86 10.45 8.31
C GLU A 9 -5.04 9.26 7.77
N ALA A 10 -5.71 8.15 7.45
CA ALA A 10 -5.08 7.00 6.81
C ALA A 10 -4.44 7.36 5.46
N PHE A 11 -5.08 8.23 4.67
CA PHE A 11 -4.53 8.68 3.38
C PHE A 11 -3.21 9.44 3.53
N ARG A 12 -3.00 10.15 4.65
CA ARG A 12 -1.76 10.89 4.90
C ARG A 12 -0.64 10.00 5.45
N ILE A 13 -0.99 8.95 6.18
CA ILE A 13 -0.02 8.15 6.94
C ILE A 13 0.23 6.80 6.26
N GLU A 14 -0.80 5.97 6.15
CA GLU A 14 -0.70 4.55 5.79
C GLU A 14 -0.73 4.32 4.28
N VAL A 15 -1.68 4.96 3.58
CA VAL A 15 -1.90 4.73 2.14
C VAL A 15 -0.62 4.95 1.31
N PRO A 16 0.21 5.99 1.57
CA PRO A 16 1.47 6.15 0.86
C PRO A 16 2.42 4.95 1.08
N ILE A 17 2.47 4.41 2.29
CA ILE A 17 3.33 3.26 2.62
C ILE A 17 2.81 1.99 1.94
N LEU A 18 1.49 1.77 1.92
CA LEU A 18 0.88 0.66 1.17
C LEU A 18 1.22 0.72 -0.32
N ARG A 19 1.13 1.90 -0.94
CA ARG A 19 1.50 2.09 -2.35
C ARG A 19 2.99 1.79 -2.58
N MET A 20 3.85 2.23 -1.68
CA MET A 20 5.28 1.92 -1.73
C MET A 20 5.55 0.41 -1.60
N ALA A 21 4.84 -0.27 -0.69
CA ALA A 21 4.96 -1.72 -0.50
C ALA A 21 4.50 -2.49 -1.74
N ILE A 22 3.36 -2.12 -2.34
CA ILE A 22 2.87 -2.71 -3.60
C ILE A 22 3.88 -2.49 -4.73
N ALA A 23 4.40 -1.27 -4.87
CA ALA A 23 5.42 -0.96 -5.88
C ALA A 23 6.69 -1.80 -5.68
N LYS A 24 7.18 -1.92 -4.43
CA LYS A 24 8.33 -2.75 -4.08
C LYS A 24 8.11 -4.20 -4.48
N ARG A 25 6.94 -4.78 -4.14
CA ARG A 25 6.60 -6.17 -4.47
C ARG A 25 6.46 -6.40 -5.98
N LEU A 26 5.98 -5.41 -6.73
CA LEU A 26 5.97 -5.47 -8.21
C LEU A 26 7.39 -5.47 -8.77
N VAL A 27 8.28 -4.60 -8.26
CA VAL A 27 9.69 -4.53 -8.69
C VAL A 27 10.43 -5.83 -8.38
N GLU A 28 10.22 -6.41 -7.20
CA GLU A 28 10.79 -7.71 -6.82
C GLU A 28 10.32 -8.86 -7.74
N ARG A 29 9.16 -8.72 -8.38
CA ARG A 29 8.65 -9.64 -9.41
C ARG A 29 9.07 -9.26 -10.84
N GLY A 30 10.06 -8.37 -10.99
CA GLY A 30 10.65 -8.01 -12.28
C GLY A 30 9.92 -6.90 -13.04
N VAL A 31 8.94 -6.22 -12.43
CA VAL A 31 8.28 -5.08 -13.08
C VAL A 31 9.20 -3.85 -13.04
N PRO A 32 9.44 -3.15 -14.17
CA PRO A 32 10.24 -1.92 -14.16
C PRO A 32 9.68 -0.87 -13.19
N VAL A 33 10.56 -0.18 -12.46
CA VAL A 33 10.20 0.80 -11.41
C VAL A 33 9.16 1.81 -11.89
N VAL A 34 9.33 2.36 -13.10
CA VAL A 34 8.39 3.33 -13.69
C VAL A 34 6.98 2.75 -13.82
N LYS A 35 6.86 1.50 -14.30
CA LYS A 35 5.58 0.80 -14.46
C LYS A 35 4.99 0.42 -13.10
N ALA A 36 5.80 -0.13 -12.20
CA ALA A 36 5.37 -0.50 -10.84
C ALA A 36 4.85 0.70 -10.05
N SER A 37 5.54 1.84 -10.14
CA SER A 37 5.14 3.09 -9.49
C SER A 37 3.80 3.59 -10.02
N LYS A 38 3.65 3.63 -11.36
CA LYS A 38 2.40 4.05 -12.01
C LYS A 38 1.21 3.19 -11.58
N ILE A 39 1.37 1.87 -11.58
CA ILE A 39 0.33 0.93 -11.14
C ILE A 39 -0.07 1.20 -9.69
N SER A 40 0.92 1.42 -8.82
CA SER A 40 0.71 1.63 -7.39
C SER A 40 0.21 3.05 -7.06
N GLY A 41 0.02 3.92 -8.06
CA GLY A 41 -0.49 5.28 -7.85
C GLY A 41 0.53 6.25 -7.24
N ILE A 42 1.82 6.07 -7.53
CA ILE A 42 2.91 6.99 -7.15
C ILE A 42 3.81 7.30 -8.36
N SER A 43 4.60 8.36 -8.27
CA SER A 43 5.62 8.64 -9.29
C SER A 43 6.88 7.78 -9.06
N ALA A 44 7.65 7.51 -10.12
CA ALA A 44 8.95 6.84 -9.99
C ALA A 44 9.91 7.62 -9.08
N THR A 45 9.89 8.96 -9.15
CA THR A 45 10.67 9.82 -8.27
C THR A 45 10.27 9.67 -6.80
N THR A 46 8.96 9.57 -6.52
CA THR A 46 8.45 9.30 -5.17
C THR A 46 8.95 7.95 -4.67
N TYR A 47 8.94 6.92 -5.52
CA TYR A 47 9.45 5.60 -5.17
C TYR A 47 10.94 5.66 -4.81
N GLU A 48 11.78 6.18 -5.70
CA GLU A 48 13.25 6.23 -5.48
C GLU A 48 13.64 7.02 -4.22
N LYS A 49 12.96 8.13 -3.96
CA LYS A 49 13.22 8.95 -2.76
C LYS A 49 12.79 8.23 -1.48
N ASN A 50 11.60 7.64 -1.49
CA ASN A 50 10.96 7.19 -0.26
C ASN A 50 11.21 5.71 0.06
N ILE A 51 11.69 4.88 -0.88
CA ILE A 51 11.87 3.44 -0.65
C ILE A 51 12.89 3.14 0.44
N LYS A 52 13.92 4.00 0.59
CA LYS A 52 14.90 3.90 1.66
C LYS A 52 14.42 4.57 2.94
N GLU A 53 13.86 5.77 2.84
CA GLU A 53 13.38 6.54 3.99
C GLU A 53 12.25 5.81 4.73
N LYS A 54 11.34 5.17 3.97
CA LYS A 54 10.17 4.45 4.48
C LYS A 54 10.39 2.95 4.62
N ARG A 55 11.66 2.50 4.63
CA ARG A 55 11.99 1.06 4.67
C ARG A 55 11.36 0.40 5.88
N GLU A 56 11.45 1.00 7.06
CA GLU A 56 10.93 0.40 8.30
C GLU A 56 9.41 0.26 8.27
N GLU A 57 8.68 1.28 7.84
CA GLU A 57 7.22 1.20 7.72
C GLU A 57 6.78 0.19 6.65
N ILE A 58 7.52 0.08 5.54
CA ILE A 58 7.25 -0.91 4.49
C ILE A 58 7.53 -2.33 5.03
N GLU A 59 8.64 -2.53 5.73
CA GLU A 59 8.96 -3.82 6.34
C GLU A 59 7.96 -4.21 7.43
N LYS A 60 7.44 -3.24 8.18
CA LYS A 60 6.37 -3.46 9.15
C LYS A 60 5.13 -4.08 8.50
N LEU A 61 4.71 -3.57 7.34
CA LEU A 61 3.61 -4.14 6.56
C LEU A 61 3.92 -5.57 6.10
N LEU A 62 5.14 -5.79 5.60
CA LEU A 62 5.55 -7.08 5.02
C LEU A 62 5.86 -8.17 6.06
N LYS A 63 6.05 -7.80 7.34
CA LYS A 63 6.23 -8.72 8.47
C LYS A 63 4.92 -9.24 9.03
N ASP A 64 3.83 -8.49 8.91
CA ASP A 64 2.49 -8.96 9.27
C ASP A 64 1.99 -9.92 8.17
N GLU A 65 1.73 -11.17 8.54
CA GLU A 65 1.38 -12.24 7.60
C GLU A 65 0.07 -11.94 6.85
N GLU A 66 -0.98 -11.50 7.55
CA GLU A 66 -2.27 -11.15 6.94
C GLU A 66 -2.09 -10.04 5.89
N ILE A 67 -1.40 -8.97 6.26
CA ILE A 67 -1.20 -7.82 5.38
C ILE A 67 -0.29 -8.16 4.20
N ARG A 68 0.79 -8.91 4.44
CA ARG A 68 1.70 -9.37 3.38
C ARG A 68 0.95 -10.21 2.36
N ASP A 69 0.15 -11.17 2.80
CA ASP A 69 -0.57 -12.08 1.92
C ASP A 69 -1.63 -11.33 1.11
N MET A 70 -2.30 -10.33 1.70
CA MET A 70 -3.20 -9.43 0.98
C MET A 70 -2.49 -8.60 -0.09
N ILE A 71 -1.31 -8.04 0.22
CA ILE A 71 -0.49 -7.30 -0.76
C ILE A 71 -0.05 -8.24 -1.89
N ASP A 72 0.39 -9.45 -1.57
CA ASP A 72 0.85 -10.42 -2.56
C ASP A 72 -0.26 -10.95 -3.44
N ALA A 73 -1.45 -11.20 -2.89
CA ALA A 73 -2.64 -11.52 -3.66
C ALA A 73 -2.99 -10.38 -4.62
N LEU A 74 -3.00 -9.13 -4.14
CA LEU A 74 -3.27 -7.96 -4.98
C LEU A 74 -2.25 -7.84 -6.12
N VAL A 75 -0.96 -7.98 -5.83
CA VAL A 75 0.10 -7.94 -6.85
C VAL A 75 0.00 -9.10 -7.83
N GLY A 76 -0.33 -10.31 -7.37
CA GLY A 76 -0.57 -11.46 -8.25
C GLY A 76 -1.70 -11.19 -9.25
N ARG A 77 -2.81 -10.60 -8.79
CA ARG A 77 -3.94 -10.20 -9.64
C ARG A 77 -3.55 -9.10 -10.64
N ILE A 78 -2.74 -8.13 -10.23
CA ILE A 78 -2.18 -7.09 -11.12
C ILE A 78 -1.38 -7.73 -12.25
N LEU A 79 -0.47 -8.64 -11.92
CA LEU A 79 0.41 -9.29 -12.90
C LEU A 79 -0.35 -10.22 -13.85
N ALA A 80 -1.44 -10.82 -13.38
CA ALA A 80 -2.35 -11.60 -14.20
C ALA A 80 -3.30 -10.75 -15.06
N ASN A 81 -3.13 -9.41 -15.09
CA ASN A 81 -4.01 -8.46 -15.80
C ASN A 81 -5.50 -8.64 -15.45
N GLN A 82 -5.81 -9.05 -14.22
CA GLN A 82 -7.20 -9.14 -13.77
C GLN A 82 -7.75 -7.74 -13.49
N THR A 83 -9.07 -7.58 -13.68
CA THR A 83 -9.77 -6.39 -13.19
C THR A 83 -9.73 -6.38 -11.66
N ILE A 84 -9.25 -5.27 -11.11
CA ILE A 84 -9.13 -5.05 -9.66
C ILE A 84 -10.10 -3.94 -9.29
N GLU A 85 -11.09 -4.30 -8.48
CA GLU A 85 -11.99 -3.31 -7.91
C GLU A 85 -11.27 -2.45 -6.88
N SER A 86 -11.63 -1.16 -6.82
CA SER A 86 -11.09 -0.21 -5.84
C SER A 86 -11.29 -0.68 -4.39
N THR A 87 -12.37 -1.43 -4.14
CA THR A 87 -12.68 -2.08 -2.87
C THR A 87 -11.56 -3.00 -2.37
N SER A 88 -10.80 -3.64 -3.27
CA SER A 88 -9.66 -4.51 -2.89
C SER A 88 -8.59 -3.72 -2.14
N PHE A 89 -8.31 -2.48 -2.57
CA PHE A 89 -7.38 -1.59 -1.89
C PHE A 89 -7.99 -1.03 -0.58
N CYS A 90 -9.29 -0.76 -0.55
CA CYS A 90 -9.98 -0.32 0.66
C CYS A 90 -9.92 -1.36 1.78
N ILE A 91 -10.10 -2.64 1.46
CA ILE A 91 -10.02 -3.73 2.44
C ILE A 91 -8.59 -3.86 2.98
N LEU A 92 -7.58 -3.81 2.10
CA LEU A 92 -6.17 -3.78 2.51
C LEU A 92 -5.86 -2.60 3.45
N CYS A 93 -6.30 -1.41 3.08
CA CYS A 93 -6.17 -0.20 3.90
C CYS A 93 -6.83 -0.40 5.28
N ALA A 94 -8.09 -0.82 5.30
CA ALA A 94 -8.82 -1.03 6.56
C ALA A 94 -8.10 -1.99 7.51
N ARG A 95 -7.55 -3.09 6.98
CA ARG A 95 -6.79 -4.06 7.78
C ARG A 95 -5.42 -3.54 8.22
N ALA A 96 -4.74 -2.76 7.38
CA ALA A 96 -3.42 -2.22 7.69
C ALA A 96 -3.43 -1.15 8.80
N ARG A 97 -4.55 -0.46 9.03
CA ARG A 97 -4.69 0.60 10.05
C ARG A 97 -4.22 0.21 11.44
N LYS A 98 -4.43 -1.06 11.83
CA LYS A 98 -3.97 -1.63 13.11
C LYS A 98 -2.46 -1.47 13.31
N LEU A 99 -1.70 -1.48 12.22
CA LEU A 99 -0.24 -1.35 12.23
C LEU A 99 0.23 0.10 12.36
N PHE A 100 -0.63 1.10 12.13
CA PHE A 100 -0.26 2.51 12.19
C PHE A 100 -0.91 3.25 13.37
N ASN A 101 -1.49 2.53 14.33
CA ASN A 101 -2.24 3.10 15.45
C ASN A 101 -3.38 4.03 14.98
N LEU A 102 -3.96 3.73 13.82
CA LEU A 102 -5.06 4.49 13.25
C LEU A 102 -6.41 3.92 13.72
N LYS A 103 -7.43 4.77 13.77
CA LYS A 103 -8.80 4.33 14.06
C LYS A 103 -9.26 3.31 13.01
N PRO A 104 -9.93 2.21 13.41
CA PRO A 104 -10.50 1.25 12.48
C PRO A 104 -11.36 1.90 11.40
N CYS A 105 -11.46 1.25 10.24
CA CYS A 105 -12.37 1.70 9.21
C CYS A 105 -13.81 1.46 9.69
N PRO A 106 -14.71 2.45 9.66
CA PRO A 106 -16.08 2.23 10.11
C PRO A 106 -16.87 1.28 9.19
N LEU A 107 -16.33 0.98 8.00
CA LEU A 107 -16.94 0.10 7.00
C LEU A 107 -16.42 -1.34 7.05
N TYR A 108 -15.34 -1.63 7.80
CA TYR A 108 -14.63 -2.92 7.77
C TYR A 108 -13.93 -3.27 9.08
#